data_AF-A0A9W6DFL2-F1
#
_entry.id   AF-A0A9W6DFL2-F1
#
_cell.length_a   1.000
_cell.length_b   1.000
_cell.length_c   1.000
_cell.angle_alpha   90.00
_cell.angle_beta   90.00
_cell.angle_gamma   90.00
#
_symmetry.space_group_name_H-M   'P 1'
#
loop_
_entity.id
_entity.type
_entity.pdbx_description
1 polymer ?
#
loop_
_entity_poly.entity_id
_entity_poly.type
_entity_poly.pdbx_seq_one_letter_code
_entity_poly.pdbx_strand_id
1 'polypeptide(L)'
;MEINIDYIVKIIENNKKENLVCMVLEMRPGMLAKCVSGLANVAGGYIMIGAEVSDGKICIKGFLKAFNMGEIMENVKHMLSEDPLESYGNVRIGSKNVFVIKVGKTKQKVSSDGKYYLYTDNSIEIVEDSKRFENPKLFISYRECDAPIVDLLEGVIRDKMDNEIEISRYTQITYKESFKQFMNSIQAHDFVLSVVSDSYLRSQACMYEVGETIKDHHYREKLLFVVLGENERKYYGENAPKKIAANIYGGPLARLEYVNYWKNQYKCLEKMIKEIDDYEATRNAANDLKEIGQIYRNDVGEFLDFLSDENGRSFAMLAENDFEDIVNWIRK
;
A
#
# COMPACT_ATOMS: atom_id res chain seq x y z
N MET A 1 -20.21 28.79 8.87
CA MET A 1 -19.94 28.04 7.63
C MET A 1 -21.28 27.52 7.12
N GLU A 2 -21.70 27.93 5.93
CA GLU A 2 -22.98 27.54 5.33
C GLU A 2 -22.78 26.47 4.26
N ILE A 3 -23.81 25.65 4.03
CA ILE A 3 -23.80 24.65 2.97
C ILE A 3 -23.92 25.31 1.60
N ASN A 4 -23.09 24.87 0.65
CA ASN A 4 -23.19 25.27 -0.75
C ASN A 4 -24.39 24.58 -1.43
N ILE A 5 -25.52 25.28 -1.49
CA ILE A 5 -26.79 24.78 -2.02
C ILE A 5 -26.65 24.35 -3.49
N ASP A 6 -25.99 25.14 -4.33
CA ASP A 6 -25.84 24.85 -5.77
C ASP A 6 -25.07 23.55 -6.00
N TYR A 7 -24.09 23.26 -5.15
CA TYR A 7 -23.35 22.00 -5.22
C TYR A 7 -24.21 20.80 -4.82
N ILE A 8 -25.05 20.93 -3.79
CA ILE A 8 -25.99 19.88 -3.40
C ILE A 8 -26.99 19.58 -4.51
N VAL A 9 -27.51 20.62 -5.18
CA VAL A 9 -28.40 20.46 -6.34
C VAL A 9 -27.68 19.69 -7.45
N LYS A 10 -26.42 20.03 -7.77
CA LYS A 10 -25.62 19.31 -8.76
C LYS A 10 -25.34 17.85 -8.40
N ILE A 11 -25.15 17.52 -7.12
CA ILE A 11 -25.00 16.12 -6.68
C ILE A 11 -26.25 15.32 -7.08
N ILE A 12 -27.43 15.87 -6.77
CA ILE A 12 -28.72 15.21 -7.01
C ILE A 12 -29.02 15.11 -8.51
N GLU A 13 -28.88 16.20 -9.26
CA GLU A 13 -29.17 16.25 -10.71
C GLU A 13 -28.27 15.32 -11.53
N ASN A 14 -26.99 15.25 -11.17
CA ASN A 14 -26.03 14.37 -11.84
C ASN A 14 -25.99 12.95 -11.26
N ASN A 15 -26.83 12.66 -10.26
CA ASN A 15 -26.88 11.36 -9.57
C ASN A 15 -25.52 10.89 -9.03
N LYS A 16 -24.71 11.83 -8.50
CA LYS A 16 -23.40 11.55 -7.91
C LYS A 16 -23.58 10.89 -6.55
N LYS A 17 -23.09 9.66 -6.40
CA LYS A 17 -23.29 8.84 -5.20
C LYS A 17 -21.98 8.56 -4.46
N GLU A 18 -20.86 9.00 -5.01
CA GLU A 18 -19.56 8.84 -4.38
C GLU A 18 -19.55 9.58 -3.04
N ASN A 19 -19.24 8.86 -1.96
CA ASN A 19 -19.17 9.40 -0.59
C ASN A 19 -20.46 10.12 -0.15
N LEU A 20 -21.61 9.57 -0.53
CA LEU A 20 -22.93 10.11 -0.21
C LEU A 20 -23.75 9.11 0.61
N VAL A 21 -24.09 9.48 1.83
CA VAL A 21 -25.02 8.73 2.67
C VAL A 21 -26.41 9.35 2.53
N CYS A 22 -27.39 8.61 2.03
CA CYS A 22 -28.79 9.05 1.99
C CYS A 22 -29.62 8.34 3.07
N MET A 23 -30.37 9.12 3.85
CA MET A 23 -31.23 8.63 4.92
C MET A 23 -32.61 9.29 4.83
N VAL A 24 -33.69 8.54 4.98
CA VAL A 24 -35.04 9.12 4.89
C VAL A 24 -35.38 9.94 6.14
N LEU A 25 -35.35 9.32 7.33
CA LEU A 25 -35.71 9.94 8.62
C LEU A 25 -34.88 9.35 9.78
N GLU A 26 -33.59 9.12 9.56
CA GLU A 26 -32.67 8.69 10.61
C GLU A 26 -31.97 9.90 11.23
N MET A 27 -32.18 10.11 12.54
CA MET A 27 -31.65 11.27 13.26
C MET A 27 -31.00 10.87 14.60
N ARG A 28 -30.86 9.57 14.88
CA ARG A 28 -30.23 9.11 16.12
C ARG A 28 -28.77 9.57 16.13
N PRO A 29 -28.31 10.33 17.16
CA PRO A 29 -26.94 10.82 17.22
C PRO A 29 -25.90 9.72 17.03
N GLY A 30 -26.09 8.55 17.65
CA GLY A 30 -25.18 7.42 17.48
C GLY A 30 -25.11 6.87 16.06
N MET A 31 -26.19 6.89 15.28
CA MET A 31 -26.11 6.49 13.86
C MET A 31 -25.44 7.56 13.01
N LEU A 32 -25.74 8.83 13.25
CA LEU A 32 -25.09 9.93 12.54
C LEU A 32 -23.59 10.01 12.85
N ALA A 33 -23.18 9.81 14.10
CA ALA A 33 -21.78 9.77 14.51
C ALA A 33 -21.01 8.66 13.79
N LYS A 34 -21.60 7.47 13.62
CA LYS A 34 -21.02 6.39 12.81
C LYS A 34 -20.85 6.78 11.35
N CYS A 35 -21.83 7.47 10.76
CA CYS A 35 -21.72 7.96 9.38
C CYS A 35 -20.62 9.01 9.23
N VAL A 36 -20.55 9.95 10.18
CA VAL A 36 -19.56 11.02 10.20
C VAL A 36 -18.15 10.44 10.36
N SER A 37 -17.96 9.55 11.33
CA SER A 37 -16.71 8.79 11.50
C SER A 37 -16.36 8.01 10.22
N GLY A 38 -17.32 7.28 9.64
CA GLY A 38 -17.16 6.49 8.42
C GLY A 38 -16.67 7.30 7.22
N LEU A 39 -17.24 8.48 6.99
CA LEU A 39 -16.86 9.37 5.90
C LEU A 39 -15.54 10.09 6.17
N ALA A 40 -15.32 10.56 7.39
CA ALA A 40 -14.09 11.26 7.77
C ALA A 40 -12.83 10.40 7.59
N ASN A 41 -12.96 9.10 7.89
CA ASN A 41 -11.89 8.10 7.78
C ASN A 41 -11.60 7.62 6.35
N VAL A 42 -12.32 8.11 5.32
CA VAL A 42 -12.06 7.81 3.91
C VAL A 42 -11.68 9.07 3.14
N ALA A 43 -12.62 9.67 2.40
CA ALA A 43 -12.39 10.85 1.56
C ALA A 43 -13.23 12.06 2.00
N GLY A 44 -13.87 12.00 3.17
CA GLY A 44 -14.95 12.92 3.54
C GLY A 44 -16.20 12.65 2.71
N GLY A 45 -17.18 13.55 2.75
CA GLY A 45 -18.39 13.40 1.94
C GLY A 45 -19.60 14.14 2.48
N TYR A 46 -20.79 13.64 2.12
CA TYR A 46 -22.07 14.23 2.49
C TYR A 46 -23.02 13.19 3.08
N ILE A 47 -23.79 13.62 4.08
CA ILE A 47 -24.95 12.89 4.59
C ILE A 47 -26.19 13.72 4.27
N MET A 48 -27.19 13.12 3.65
CA MET A 48 -28.47 13.76 3.31
C MET A 48 -29.63 13.05 4.00
N ILE A 49 -30.24 13.75 4.96
CA ILE A 49 -31.45 13.32 5.66
C ILE A 49 -32.68 13.88 4.94
N GLY A 50 -33.68 13.04 4.69
CA GLY A 50 -34.81 13.33 3.80
C GLY A 50 -34.59 12.84 2.36
N ALA A 51 -33.63 11.95 2.11
CA ALA A 51 -33.32 11.38 0.80
C ALA A 51 -33.07 9.88 0.89
N GLU A 52 -33.24 9.15 -0.21
CA GLU A 52 -32.83 7.75 -0.34
C GLU A 52 -32.26 7.49 -1.74
N VAL A 53 -31.52 6.40 -1.90
CA VAL A 53 -31.18 5.87 -3.22
C VAL A 53 -32.16 4.76 -3.56
N SER A 54 -32.99 4.98 -4.58
CA SER A 54 -33.98 4.01 -5.08
C SER A 54 -33.78 3.82 -6.58
N ASP A 55 -33.73 2.56 -7.03
CA ASP A 55 -33.40 2.18 -8.41
C ASP A 55 -32.13 2.87 -8.94
N GLY A 56 -31.12 2.98 -8.06
CA GLY A 56 -29.84 3.60 -8.37
C GLY A 56 -29.88 5.12 -8.52
N LYS A 57 -31.01 5.79 -8.22
CA LYS A 57 -31.20 7.24 -8.30
C LYS A 57 -31.45 7.87 -6.94
N ILE A 58 -30.93 9.07 -6.73
CA ILE A 58 -31.21 9.87 -5.53
C ILE A 58 -32.64 10.39 -5.59
N CYS A 59 -33.46 10.03 -4.60
CA CYS A 59 -34.85 10.42 -4.48
C CYS A 59 -35.09 11.27 -3.23
N ILE A 60 -35.59 12.49 -3.41
CA ILE A 60 -35.90 13.40 -2.30
C ILE A 60 -37.26 13.05 -1.68
N LYS A 61 -37.24 12.61 -0.43
CA LYS A 61 -38.44 12.27 0.35
C LYS A 61 -38.96 13.47 1.13
N GLY A 62 -38.06 14.30 1.63
CA GLY A 62 -38.38 15.51 2.38
C GLY A 62 -38.01 15.38 3.86
N PHE A 63 -37.73 16.53 4.47
CA PHE A 63 -37.34 16.67 5.87
C PHE A 63 -38.07 17.89 6.48
N LEU A 64 -38.55 17.76 7.72
CA LEU A 64 -39.27 18.82 8.40
C LEU A 64 -38.28 19.73 9.14
N LYS A 65 -38.35 21.04 8.89
CA LYS A 65 -37.46 22.03 9.54
C LYS A 65 -37.68 22.16 11.05
N ALA A 66 -38.79 21.63 11.57
CA ALA A 66 -39.14 21.71 12.99
C ALA A 66 -38.27 20.80 13.88
N PHE A 67 -37.53 19.85 13.30
CA PHE A 67 -36.62 19.00 14.07
C PHE A 67 -35.44 19.82 14.61
N ASN A 68 -35.11 19.63 15.90
CA ASN A 68 -34.00 20.30 16.57
C ASN A 68 -32.65 19.68 16.18
N MET A 69 -32.23 19.89 14.93
CA MET A 69 -30.96 19.35 14.45
C MET A 69 -29.73 19.97 15.13
N GLY A 70 -29.85 21.17 15.71
CA GLY A 70 -28.74 21.80 16.44
C GLY A 70 -28.29 20.95 17.62
N GLU A 71 -29.23 20.55 18.48
CA GLU A 71 -28.96 19.69 19.64
C GLU A 71 -28.48 18.28 19.23
N ILE A 72 -29.05 17.73 18.16
CA ILE A 72 -28.63 16.42 17.63
C ILE A 72 -27.18 16.48 17.14
N MET A 73 -26.80 17.51 16.38
CA MET A 73 -25.45 17.66 15.88
C MET A 73 -24.43 17.93 17.00
N GLU A 74 -24.84 18.61 18.08
CA GLU A 74 -23.99 18.78 19.26
C GLU A 74 -23.71 17.43 19.95
N ASN A 75 -24.75 16.59 20.10
CA ASN A 75 -24.58 15.23 20.61
C ASN A 75 -23.69 14.37 19.70
N VAL A 76 -23.81 14.52 18.38
CA VAL A 76 -22.93 13.83 17.42
C VAL A 76 -21.47 14.23 17.65
N LYS A 77 -21.17 15.52 17.83
CA LYS A 77 -19.80 16.00 18.11
C LYS A 77 -19.21 15.36 19.35
N HIS A 78 -19.98 15.26 20.43
CA HIS A 78 -19.53 14.65 21.68
C HIS A 78 -19.25 13.14 21.58
N MET A 79 -19.82 12.45 20.59
CA MET A 79 -19.59 11.02 20.35
C MET A 79 -18.33 10.73 19.53
N LEU A 80 -17.68 11.76 18.97
CA LEU A 80 -16.53 11.64 18.08
C LEU A 80 -15.23 11.97 18.81
N SER A 81 -14.14 11.30 18.46
CA SER A 81 -12.81 11.61 19.03
C SER A 81 -12.18 12.90 18.48
N GLU A 82 -12.64 13.37 17.33
CA GLU A 82 -12.25 14.63 16.67
C GLU A 82 -13.50 15.20 15.96
N ASP A 83 -13.54 16.50 15.67
CA ASP A 83 -14.65 17.15 14.95
C ASP A 83 -14.35 17.30 13.44
N PRO A 84 -14.76 16.35 12.58
CA PRO A 84 -14.60 16.44 11.13
C PRO A 84 -15.74 17.22 10.45
N LEU A 85 -16.67 17.80 11.20
CA LEU A 85 -17.84 18.48 10.63
C LEU A 85 -17.45 19.83 10.04
N GLU A 86 -17.60 19.98 8.73
CA GLU A 86 -17.34 21.26 8.07
C GLU A 86 -18.57 22.16 8.09
N SER A 87 -19.75 21.62 7.77
CA SER A 87 -21.00 22.40 7.79
C SER A 87 -22.20 21.47 7.82
N TYR A 88 -23.32 21.96 8.34
CA TYR A 88 -24.60 21.27 8.25
C TYR A 88 -25.75 22.28 8.13
N GLY A 89 -26.87 21.87 7.55
CA GLY A 89 -28.01 22.78 7.40
C GLY A 89 -29.13 22.25 6.52
N ASN A 90 -30.25 22.97 6.54
CA ASN A 90 -31.40 22.68 5.70
C ASN A 90 -31.19 23.23 4.28
N VAL A 91 -31.36 22.39 3.27
CA VAL A 91 -31.32 22.74 1.86
C VAL A 91 -32.70 22.48 1.24
N ARG A 92 -33.21 23.44 0.46
CA ARG A 92 -34.48 23.30 -0.24
C ARG A 92 -34.23 22.77 -1.66
N ILE A 93 -34.82 21.62 -1.99
CA ILE A 93 -34.77 20.99 -3.30
C ILE A 93 -36.19 20.93 -3.86
N GLY A 94 -36.50 21.81 -4.81
CA GLY A 94 -37.86 22.02 -5.31
C GLY A 94 -38.83 22.42 -4.19
N SER A 95 -39.87 21.61 -3.96
CA SER A 95 -40.86 21.83 -2.91
C SER A 95 -40.51 21.19 -1.55
N LYS A 96 -39.43 20.40 -1.49
CA LYS A 96 -39.05 19.63 -0.29
C LYS A 96 -37.77 20.20 0.33
N ASN A 97 -37.58 19.98 1.63
CA ASN A 97 -36.30 20.25 2.29
C ASN A 97 -35.55 18.94 2.52
N VAL A 98 -34.23 19.02 2.60
CA VAL A 98 -33.34 17.97 3.12
C VAL A 98 -32.40 18.59 4.13
N PHE A 99 -31.97 17.82 5.12
CA PHE A 99 -30.90 18.26 6.01
C PHE A 99 -29.59 17.63 5.55
N VAL A 100 -28.59 18.46 5.33
CA VAL A 100 -27.31 18.03 4.77
C VAL A 100 -26.22 18.23 5.82
N ILE A 101 -25.29 17.29 5.90
CA ILE A 101 -24.08 17.35 6.72
C ILE A 101 -22.89 17.14 5.78
N LYS A 102 -21.94 18.06 5.80
CA LYS A 102 -20.66 17.97 5.08
C LYS A 102 -19.57 17.55 6.06
N VAL A 103 -18.87 16.48 5.70
CA VAL A 103 -17.80 15.88 6.50
C VAL A 103 -16.48 16.03 5.75
N GLY A 104 -15.47 16.58 6.40
CA GLY A 104 -14.12 16.68 5.85
C GLY A 104 -13.35 15.38 6.02
N LYS A 105 -12.39 15.11 5.12
CA LYS A 105 -11.37 14.07 5.34
C LYS A 105 -10.46 14.54 6.48
N THR A 106 -10.24 13.68 7.46
CA THR A 106 -9.27 13.96 8.54
C THR A 106 -7.96 13.22 8.30
N LYS A 107 -6.86 13.79 8.81
CA LYS A 107 -5.56 13.10 8.81
C LYS A 107 -5.48 12.04 9.90
N GLN A 108 -6.06 12.34 11.07
CA GLN A 108 -6.18 11.40 12.17
C GLN A 108 -7.55 10.72 12.12
N LYS A 109 -7.63 9.50 12.66
CA LYS A 109 -8.88 8.75 12.62
C LYS A 109 -9.88 9.27 13.62
N VAL A 110 -11.12 9.37 13.16
CA VAL A 110 -12.27 9.72 13.98
C VAL A 110 -12.97 8.44 14.40
N SER A 111 -12.94 8.13 15.69
CA SER A 111 -13.76 7.06 16.27
C SER A 111 -15.13 7.60 16.66
N SER A 112 -16.12 6.72 16.72
CA SER A 112 -17.42 6.96 17.37
C SER A 112 -17.64 5.89 18.44
N ASP A 113 -17.83 6.33 19.69
CA ASP A 113 -17.92 5.45 20.86
C ASP A 113 -16.76 4.44 20.97
N GLY A 114 -15.54 4.88 20.67
CA GLY A 114 -14.33 4.06 20.73
C GLY A 114 -14.19 3.01 19.62
N LYS A 115 -15.06 3.05 18.60
CA LYS A 115 -14.97 2.19 17.41
C LYS A 115 -14.73 3.01 16.15
N TYR A 116 -14.02 2.43 15.20
CA TYR A 116 -13.78 3.04 13.89
C TYR A 116 -14.73 2.47 12.86
N TYR A 117 -15.21 3.36 11.99
CA TYR A 117 -16.14 3.04 10.91
C TYR A 117 -15.51 3.46 9.59
N LEU A 118 -15.85 2.75 8.51
CA LEU A 118 -15.53 3.13 7.13
C LEU A 118 -16.82 3.13 6.30
N TYR A 119 -16.91 4.05 5.36
CA TYR A 119 -17.98 4.07 4.37
C TYR A 119 -17.57 3.30 3.11
N THR A 120 -18.35 2.29 2.73
CA THR A 120 -18.13 1.40 1.57
C THR A 120 -19.45 1.16 0.86
N ASP A 121 -19.53 1.46 -0.44
CA ASP A 121 -20.68 1.15 -1.32
C ASP A 121 -22.08 1.46 -0.72
N ASN A 122 -22.27 2.69 -0.23
CA ASN A 122 -23.50 3.13 0.47
C ASN A 122 -23.79 2.46 1.82
N SER A 123 -22.83 1.76 2.39
CA SER A 123 -22.92 1.12 3.71
C SER A 123 -21.83 1.64 4.66
N ILE A 124 -22.01 1.40 5.95
CA ILE A 124 -21.03 1.75 6.98
C ILE A 124 -20.63 0.46 7.67
N GLU A 125 -19.35 0.11 7.54
CA GLU A 125 -18.78 -1.10 8.12
C GLU A 125 -18.03 -0.76 9.41
N ILE A 126 -18.19 -1.63 10.42
CA ILE A 126 -17.36 -1.60 11.62
C ILE A 126 -16.02 -2.23 11.26
N VAL A 127 -14.92 -1.60 11.61
CA VAL A 127 -13.60 -2.17 11.40
C VAL A 127 -13.01 -2.61 12.74
N GLU A 128 -12.59 -3.88 12.81
CA GLU A 128 -11.80 -4.37 13.94
C GLU A 128 -10.36 -3.83 13.86
N ASP A 129 -9.87 -3.37 15.01
CA ASP A 129 -8.90 -2.29 15.21
C ASP A 129 -7.47 -2.46 14.62
N SER A 130 -7.07 -3.62 14.08
CA SER A 130 -5.63 -3.93 13.99
C SER A 130 -5.01 -4.22 12.62
N LYS A 131 -5.77 -4.44 11.53
CA LYS A 131 -5.15 -4.87 10.24
C LYS A 131 -5.27 -3.91 9.07
N ARG A 132 -6.31 -3.07 8.98
CA ARG A 132 -6.51 -2.13 7.86
C ARG A 132 -6.13 -0.68 8.18
N PHE A 133 -5.44 -0.51 9.31
CA PHE A 133 -5.39 0.76 10.00
C PHE A 133 -3.98 1.24 10.31
N GLU A 134 -2.99 0.37 10.24
CA GLU A 134 -1.61 0.81 10.12
C GLU A 134 -1.41 1.30 8.69
N ASN A 135 -0.55 2.31 8.51
CA ASN A 135 -0.12 2.68 7.18
C ASN A 135 0.48 1.44 6.51
N PRO A 136 0.17 1.18 5.22
CA PRO A 136 0.79 0.08 4.51
C PRO A 136 2.31 0.14 4.69
N LYS A 137 2.88 -0.98 5.11
CA LYS A 137 4.31 -1.13 5.31
C LYS A 137 4.93 -1.63 4.02
N LEU A 138 5.76 -0.80 3.40
CA LEU A 138 6.50 -1.12 2.20
C LEU A 138 7.97 -1.37 2.54
N PHE A 139 8.43 -2.59 2.29
CA PHE A 139 9.87 -2.89 2.32
C PHE A 139 10.45 -2.73 0.92
N ILE A 140 11.50 -1.92 0.75
CA ILE A 140 12.21 -1.81 -0.53
C ILE A 140 13.48 -2.66 -0.49
N SER A 141 13.50 -3.71 -1.32
CA SER A 141 14.60 -4.65 -1.48
C SER A 141 15.45 -4.26 -2.69
N TYR A 142 16.74 -3.99 -2.48
CA TYR A 142 17.65 -3.51 -3.52
C TYR A 142 19.12 -3.81 -3.19
N ARG A 143 20.02 -3.70 -4.18
CA ARG A 143 21.47 -3.71 -3.90
C ARG A 143 21.96 -2.30 -3.60
N GLU A 144 22.88 -2.15 -2.67
CA GLU A 144 23.50 -0.87 -2.30
C GLU A 144 24.02 -0.04 -3.49
N CYS A 145 24.57 -0.69 -4.53
CA CYS A 145 25.03 0.04 -5.71
C CYS A 145 23.88 0.72 -6.46
N ASP A 146 22.65 0.21 -6.32
CA ASP A 146 21.43 0.74 -6.91
C ASP A 146 20.77 1.82 -6.04
N ALA A 147 21.36 2.19 -4.89
CA ALA A 147 20.84 3.21 -3.98
C ALA A 147 20.41 4.53 -4.67
N PRO A 148 21.17 5.09 -5.64
CA PRO A 148 20.76 6.32 -6.30
C PRO A 148 19.39 6.24 -7.00
N ILE A 149 19.05 5.06 -7.53
CA ILE A 149 17.75 4.83 -8.16
C ILE A 149 16.67 4.66 -7.10
N VAL A 150 16.98 3.95 -6.02
CA VAL A 150 16.04 3.70 -4.94
C VAL A 150 15.70 4.99 -4.18
N ASP A 151 16.67 5.90 -4.04
CA ASP A 151 16.45 7.23 -3.47
C ASP A 151 15.47 8.06 -4.29
N LEU A 152 15.57 8.02 -5.62
CA LEU A 152 14.61 8.66 -6.51
C LEU A 152 13.21 8.04 -6.37
N LEU A 153 13.14 6.71 -6.41
CA LEU A 153 11.90 5.96 -6.31
C LEU A 153 11.17 6.21 -4.98
N GLU A 154 11.90 6.11 -3.86
CA GLU A 154 11.33 6.40 -2.53
C GLU A 154 10.90 7.86 -2.42
N GLY A 155 11.69 8.81 -2.94
CA GLY A 155 11.32 10.21 -2.94
C GLY A 155 9.96 10.44 -3.59
N VAL A 156 9.74 9.86 -4.77
CA VAL A 156 8.45 9.97 -5.47
C VAL A 156 7.31 9.30 -4.70
N ILE A 157 7.53 8.11 -4.15
CA ILE A 157 6.50 7.41 -3.36
C ILE A 157 6.13 8.24 -2.12
N ARG A 158 7.13 8.76 -1.40
CA ARG A 158 6.91 9.63 -0.23
C ARG A 158 6.21 10.93 -0.61
N ASP A 159 6.55 11.55 -1.72
CA ASP A 159 5.88 12.79 -2.16
C ASP A 159 4.41 12.56 -2.51
N LYS A 160 4.06 11.39 -3.07
CA LYS A 160 2.68 11.05 -3.46
C LYS A 160 1.82 10.48 -2.33
N MET A 161 2.44 9.84 -1.34
CA MET A 161 1.75 9.15 -0.25
C MET A 161 1.93 9.82 1.12
N ASP A 162 2.88 10.73 1.28
CA ASP A 162 3.19 11.45 2.51
C ASP A 162 3.19 10.51 3.74
N ASN A 163 2.27 10.73 4.68
CA ASN A 163 2.11 9.94 5.91
C ASN A 163 1.13 8.77 5.74
N GLU A 164 0.78 8.38 4.51
CA GLU A 164 -0.11 7.24 4.19
C GLU A 164 0.68 5.95 3.92
N ILE A 165 2.00 5.91 4.14
CA ILE A 165 2.85 4.73 3.93
C ILE A 165 4.05 4.70 4.89
N GLU A 166 4.39 3.52 5.40
CA GLU A 166 5.61 3.28 6.17
C GLU A 166 6.64 2.57 5.29
N ILE A 167 7.72 3.26 4.92
CA ILE A 167 8.76 2.70 4.03
C ILE A 167 9.99 2.31 4.85
N SER A 168 10.43 1.06 4.70
CA SER A 168 11.63 0.52 5.33
C SER A 168 12.66 0.01 4.31
N ARG A 169 13.94 0.08 4.68
CA ARG A 169 15.08 -0.45 3.91
C ARG A 169 16.08 -1.16 4.82
N TYR A 170 16.85 -2.11 4.30
CA TYR A 170 17.90 -2.78 5.09
C TYR A 170 19.00 -1.81 5.56
N THR A 171 19.22 -0.68 4.86
CA THR A 171 20.18 0.36 5.27
C THR A 171 19.74 1.14 6.51
N GLN A 172 18.49 0.98 6.95
CA GLN A 172 17.94 1.62 8.16
C GLN A 172 18.13 0.75 9.43
N ILE A 173 18.71 -0.45 9.31
CA ILE A 173 19.06 -1.30 10.45
C ILE A 173 20.09 -0.57 11.33
N THR A 174 19.77 -0.35 12.60
CA THR A 174 20.62 0.42 13.52
C THR A 174 21.80 -0.40 14.05
N TYR A 175 22.83 0.27 14.57
CA TYR A 175 24.03 -0.39 15.09
C TYR A 175 23.69 -1.44 16.17
N LYS A 176 24.09 -2.70 15.93
CA LYS A 176 23.84 -3.91 16.74
C LYS A 176 22.46 -4.58 16.57
N GLU A 177 21.62 -4.12 15.67
CA GLU A 177 20.42 -4.89 15.31
C GLU A 177 20.76 -6.16 14.53
N SER A 178 19.98 -7.22 14.74
CA SER A 178 20.18 -8.49 14.06
C SER A 178 19.58 -8.43 12.66
N PHE A 179 20.43 -8.53 11.64
CA PHE A 179 19.99 -8.67 10.24
C PHE A 179 18.95 -9.79 10.10
N LYS A 180 19.13 -10.92 10.79
CA LYS A 180 18.18 -12.03 10.77
C LYS A 180 16.82 -11.67 11.39
N GLN A 181 16.77 -10.84 12.43
CA GLN A 181 15.50 -10.37 13.00
C GLN A 181 14.79 -9.39 12.07
N PHE A 182 15.53 -8.51 11.40
CA PHE A 182 14.99 -7.64 10.37
C PHE A 182 14.42 -8.45 9.19
N MET A 183 15.15 -9.46 8.71
CA MET A 183 14.67 -10.34 7.65
C MET A 183 13.36 -11.05 8.00
N ASN A 184 13.20 -11.50 9.25
CA ASN A 184 11.95 -12.10 9.72
C ASN A 184 10.77 -11.11 9.73
N SER A 185 11.02 -9.80 9.84
CA SER A 185 9.96 -8.79 9.82
C SER A 185 9.49 -8.44 8.40
N ILE A 186 10.20 -8.84 7.34
CA ILE A 186 9.75 -8.67 5.95
C ILE A 186 8.39 -9.34 5.72
N GLN A 187 8.16 -10.48 6.37
CA GLN A 187 6.85 -11.16 6.32
C GLN A 187 5.72 -10.30 6.90
N ALA A 188 6.00 -9.39 7.84
CA ALA A 188 5.02 -8.49 8.45
C ALA A 188 4.76 -7.20 7.64
N HIS A 189 5.49 -6.95 6.55
CA HIS A 189 5.20 -5.83 5.64
C HIS A 189 4.00 -6.16 4.76
N ASP A 190 3.23 -5.15 4.34
CA ASP A 190 2.10 -5.35 3.43
C ASP A 190 2.58 -5.51 1.98
N PHE A 191 3.67 -4.83 1.63
CA PHE A 191 4.26 -4.84 0.30
C PHE A 191 5.79 -5.01 0.36
N VAL A 192 6.35 -5.70 -0.64
CA VAL A 192 7.80 -5.78 -0.89
C VAL A 192 8.05 -5.27 -2.30
N LEU A 193 8.86 -4.22 -2.46
CA LEU A 193 9.26 -3.68 -3.74
C LEU A 193 10.70 -4.06 -4.07
N SER A 194 10.87 -5.01 -4.98
CA SER A 194 12.18 -5.45 -5.45
C SER A 194 12.68 -4.59 -6.60
N VAL A 195 13.80 -3.91 -6.42
CA VAL A 195 14.51 -3.17 -7.48
C VAL A 195 15.54 -4.10 -8.12
N VAL A 196 15.17 -4.69 -9.26
CA VAL A 196 15.86 -5.85 -9.85
C VAL A 196 16.90 -5.42 -10.89
N SER A 197 18.17 -5.52 -10.49
CA SER A 197 19.37 -5.38 -11.34
C SER A 197 20.11 -6.71 -11.55
N ASP A 198 21.10 -6.76 -12.44
CA ASP A 198 21.99 -7.93 -12.56
C ASP A 198 22.72 -8.22 -11.25
N SER A 199 23.17 -7.17 -10.54
CA SER A 199 23.80 -7.29 -9.22
C SER A 199 22.84 -7.76 -8.14
N TYR A 200 21.57 -7.36 -8.20
CA TYR A 200 20.52 -7.82 -7.29
C TYR A 200 20.33 -9.34 -7.38
N LEU A 201 20.16 -9.87 -8.59
CA LEU A 201 19.94 -11.32 -8.84
C LEU A 201 21.16 -12.20 -8.48
N ARG A 202 22.33 -11.58 -8.30
CA ARG A 202 23.59 -12.25 -7.90
C ARG A 202 23.96 -12.06 -6.42
N SER A 203 23.18 -11.28 -5.69
CA SER A 203 23.39 -10.96 -4.28
C SER A 203 22.71 -12.00 -3.39
N GLN A 204 23.47 -12.61 -2.47
CA GLN A 204 22.92 -13.61 -1.55
C GLN A 204 21.87 -13.00 -0.63
N ALA A 205 22.15 -11.81 -0.07
CA ALA A 205 21.21 -11.10 0.79
C ALA A 205 19.87 -10.81 0.07
N CYS A 206 19.93 -10.31 -1.17
CA CYS A 206 18.72 -10.00 -1.94
C CYS A 206 17.93 -11.27 -2.30
N MET A 207 18.61 -12.36 -2.66
CA MET A 207 17.93 -13.62 -2.96
C MET A 207 17.37 -14.29 -1.70
N TYR A 208 17.99 -14.08 -0.54
CA TYR A 208 17.41 -14.47 0.73
C TYR A 208 16.13 -13.67 1.06
N GLU A 209 16.10 -12.35 0.80
CA GLU A 209 14.88 -11.52 0.92
C GLU A 209 13.75 -11.99 0.02
N VAL A 210 14.07 -12.33 -1.24
CA VAL A 210 13.14 -12.94 -2.18
C VAL A 210 12.62 -14.27 -1.66
N GLY A 211 13.51 -15.15 -1.17
CA GLY A 211 13.13 -16.43 -0.60
C GLY A 211 12.20 -16.31 0.61
N GLU A 212 12.41 -15.33 1.49
CA GLU A 212 11.47 -15.06 2.59
C GLU A 212 10.12 -14.54 2.11
N THR A 213 10.09 -13.75 1.03
CA THR A 213 8.85 -13.20 0.47
C THR A 213 8.02 -14.29 -0.21
N ILE A 214 8.65 -15.16 -1.00
CA ILE A 214 8.00 -16.21 -1.78
C ILE A 214 7.38 -17.31 -0.91
N LYS A 215 7.83 -17.47 0.35
CA LYS A 215 7.22 -18.42 1.30
C LYS A 215 5.77 -18.09 1.65
N ASP A 216 5.32 -16.84 1.45
CA ASP A 216 3.93 -16.45 1.66
C ASP A 216 3.06 -16.94 0.50
N HIS A 217 1.97 -17.67 0.78
CA HIS A 217 1.07 -18.16 -0.27
C HIS A 217 0.39 -17.04 -1.10
N HIS A 218 0.38 -15.80 -0.60
CA HIS A 218 -0.14 -14.62 -1.30
C HIS A 218 0.99 -13.67 -1.76
N TYR A 219 2.23 -14.16 -1.87
CA TYR A 219 3.39 -13.31 -2.20
C TYR A 219 3.19 -12.53 -3.51
N ARG A 220 2.45 -13.08 -4.48
CA ARG A 220 2.20 -12.42 -5.78
C ARG A 220 1.44 -11.11 -5.65
N GLU A 221 0.58 -10.96 -4.64
CA GLU A 221 -0.17 -9.72 -4.40
C GLU A 221 0.69 -8.67 -3.69
N LYS A 222 1.62 -9.14 -2.86
CA LYS A 222 2.52 -8.36 -2.00
C LYS A 222 3.81 -7.94 -2.70
N LEU A 223 4.31 -8.73 -3.64
CA LEU A 223 5.59 -8.54 -4.32
C LEU A 223 5.44 -7.64 -5.54
N LEU A 224 5.87 -6.40 -5.37
CA LEU A 224 6.06 -5.43 -6.43
C LEU A 224 7.49 -5.50 -6.95
N PHE A 225 7.72 -5.09 -8.20
CA PHE A 225 9.05 -5.08 -8.75
C PHE A 225 9.28 -4.01 -9.81
N VAL A 226 10.52 -3.55 -9.90
CA VAL A 226 11.02 -2.65 -10.93
C VAL A 226 12.26 -3.27 -11.55
N VAL A 227 12.21 -3.55 -12.86
CA VAL A 227 13.37 -4.08 -13.58
C VAL A 227 14.23 -2.94 -14.10
N LEU A 228 15.50 -2.94 -13.73
CA LEU A 228 16.48 -1.96 -14.19
C LEU A 228 17.06 -2.37 -15.55
N GLY A 229 17.24 -1.39 -16.43
CA GLY A 229 17.95 -1.52 -17.70
C GLY A 229 19.30 -0.78 -17.67
N GLU A 230 20.00 -0.77 -18.80
CA GLU A 230 21.25 -0.01 -18.92
C GLU A 230 21.01 1.51 -19.04
N ASN A 231 19.80 1.93 -19.40
CA ASN A 231 19.45 3.36 -19.54
C ASN A 231 19.49 4.10 -18.19
N GLU A 232 19.29 3.37 -17.09
CA GLU A 232 19.35 3.90 -15.73
C GLU A 232 20.77 4.21 -15.26
N ARG A 233 21.81 3.81 -16.02
CA ARG A 233 23.23 4.12 -15.73
C ARG A 233 23.48 5.60 -15.43
N LYS A 234 22.72 6.49 -16.08
CA LYS A 234 22.78 7.94 -15.87
C LYS A 234 22.55 8.40 -14.42
N TYR A 235 21.90 7.59 -13.59
CA TYR A 235 21.61 7.91 -12.18
C TYR A 235 22.72 7.50 -11.21
N TYR A 236 23.68 6.66 -11.64
CA TYR A 236 24.70 6.10 -10.74
C TYR A 236 25.95 6.99 -10.59
N GLY A 237 26.13 8.00 -11.45
CA GLY A 237 27.36 8.78 -11.51
C GLY A 237 28.59 7.91 -11.80
N GLU A 238 29.68 8.15 -11.06
CA GLU A 238 30.97 7.46 -11.26
C GLU A 238 31.02 6.04 -10.68
N ASN A 239 30.08 5.66 -9.81
CA ASN A 239 30.08 4.38 -9.08
C ASN A 239 29.19 3.31 -9.74
N ALA A 240 28.86 3.46 -11.03
CA ALA A 240 27.97 2.54 -11.73
C ALA A 240 28.56 1.11 -11.79
N PRO A 241 27.77 0.06 -11.51
CA PRO A 241 28.22 -1.30 -11.65
C PRO A 241 28.52 -1.62 -13.13
N LYS A 242 29.37 -2.63 -13.37
CA LYS A 242 29.78 -3.03 -14.73
C LYS A 242 28.58 -3.38 -15.62
N LYS A 243 27.57 -4.01 -15.04
CA LYS A 243 26.31 -4.37 -15.68
C LYS A 243 25.17 -4.03 -14.71
N ILE A 244 24.14 -3.36 -15.21
CA ILE A 244 22.94 -2.98 -14.45
C ILE A 244 21.78 -3.84 -14.90
N ALA A 245 21.60 -3.99 -16.22
CA ALA A 245 20.41 -4.61 -16.78
C ALA A 245 20.26 -6.09 -16.38
N ALA A 246 19.12 -6.41 -15.76
CA ALA A 246 18.72 -7.78 -15.51
C ALA A 246 18.14 -8.41 -16.78
N ASN A 247 18.71 -9.53 -17.24
CA ASN A 247 18.29 -10.16 -18.50
C ASN A 247 17.11 -11.12 -18.30
N ILE A 248 15.99 -10.62 -17.77
CA ILE A 248 14.81 -11.43 -17.43
C ILE A 248 13.99 -11.78 -18.68
N TYR A 249 13.83 -10.81 -19.58
CA TYR A 249 13.01 -10.91 -20.78
C TYR A 249 13.75 -11.44 -22.02
N GLY A 250 15.07 -11.71 -21.91
CA GLY A 250 15.88 -12.30 -22.98
C GLY A 250 15.61 -13.78 -23.26
N GLY A 251 14.58 -14.35 -22.62
CA GLY A 251 14.16 -15.75 -22.77
C GLY A 251 14.76 -16.71 -21.74
N PRO A 252 14.43 -18.01 -21.82
CA PRO A 252 14.82 -18.99 -20.80
C PRO A 252 16.33 -19.13 -20.59
N LEU A 253 17.12 -19.04 -21.66
CA LEU A 253 18.59 -19.15 -21.56
C LEU A 253 19.19 -18.02 -20.72
N ALA A 254 18.69 -16.79 -20.89
CA ALA A 254 19.13 -15.65 -20.12
C ALA A 254 18.82 -15.80 -18.62
N ARG A 255 17.62 -16.30 -18.29
CA ARG A 255 17.23 -16.58 -16.90
C ARG A 255 18.08 -17.70 -16.28
N LEU A 256 18.37 -18.74 -17.05
CA LEU A 256 19.25 -19.84 -16.62
C LEU A 256 20.68 -19.40 -16.31
N GLU A 257 21.16 -18.25 -16.80
CA GLU A 257 22.47 -17.71 -16.41
C GLU A 257 22.55 -17.43 -14.91
N TYR A 258 21.47 -16.93 -14.30
CA TYR A 258 21.40 -16.67 -12.86
C TYR A 258 21.32 -17.97 -12.06
N VAL A 259 20.53 -18.95 -12.52
CA VAL A 259 20.49 -20.30 -11.93
C VAL A 259 21.88 -20.94 -11.97
N ASN A 260 22.57 -20.85 -13.11
CA ASN A 260 23.91 -21.39 -13.27
C ASN A 260 24.96 -20.66 -12.41
N TYR A 261 24.82 -19.35 -12.23
CA TYR A 261 25.65 -18.59 -11.29
C TYR A 261 25.52 -19.15 -9.87
N TRP A 262 24.30 -19.32 -9.36
CA TRP A 262 24.06 -19.85 -8.03
C TRP A 262 24.50 -21.31 -7.87
N LYS A 263 24.32 -22.12 -8.92
CA LYS A 263 24.87 -23.48 -8.99
C LYS A 263 26.39 -23.50 -8.80
N ASN A 264 27.10 -22.58 -9.43
CA ASN A 264 28.55 -22.50 -9.35
C ASN A 264 28.98 -22.03 -7.95
N GLN A 265 28.31 -21.02 -7.37
CA GLN A 265 28.56 -20.60 -5.99
C GLN A 265 28.37 -21.77 -5.00
N TYR A 266 27.28 -22.52 -5.14
CA TYR A 266 27.01 -23.71 -4.34
C TYR A 266 28.15 -24.74 -4.42
N LYS A 267 28.56 -25.09 -5.65
CA LYS A 267 29.64 -26.07 -5.88
C LYS A 267 30.99 -25.61 -5.32
N CYS A 268 31.32 -24.33 -5.46
CA CYS A 268 32.56 -23.77 -4.92
C CYS A 268 32.58 -23.89 -3.40
N LEU A 269 31.52 -23.48 -2.72
CA LEU A 269 31.43 -23.56 -1.26
C LEU A 269 31.40 -25.02 -0.76
N GLU A 270 30.63 -25.89 -1.43
CA GLU A 270 30.57 -27.32 -1.11
C GLU A 270 31.96 -27.96 -1.20
N LYS A 271 32.72 -27.62 -2.26
CA LYS A 271 34.08 -28.12 -2.45
C LYS A 271 35.00 -27.65 -1.32
N MET A 272 34.97 -26.37 -0.97
CA MET A 272 35.80 -25.82 0.12
C MET A 272 35.48 -26.48 1.47
N ILE A 273 34.20 -26.69 1.78
CA ILE A 273 33.77 -27.38 3.01
C ILE A 273 34.34 -28.81 3.05
N LYS A 274 34.25 -29.54 1.93
CA LYS A 274 34.82 -30.90 1.81
C LYS A 274 36.34 -30.93 1.91
N GLU A 275 37.03 -29.91 1.40
CA GLU A 275 38.49 -29.81 1.46
C GLU A 275 39.01 -29.51 2.87
N ILE A 276 38.25 -28.77 3.69
CA ILE A 276 38.60 -28.49 5.09
C ILE A 276 38.40 -29.75 5.96
N ASP A 277 37.37 -30.56 5.67
CA ASP A 277 37.07 -31.83 6.33
C ASP A 277 37.00 -31.77 7.88
N ASP A 278 36.53 -30.63 8.40
CA ASP A 278 36.32 -30.39 9.83
C ASP A 278 34.92 -29.81 10.05
N TYR A 279 34.06 -30.59 10.70
CA TYR A 279 32.67 -30.21 10.92
C TYR A 279 32.51 -29.00 11.85
N GLU A 280 33.33 -28.88 12.90
CA GLU A 280 33.23 -27.76 13.84
C GLU A 280 33.68 -26.46 13.18
N ALA A 281 34.77 -26.51 12.41
CA ALA A 281 35.29 -25.37 11.66
C ALA A 281 34.36 -24.94 10.52
N THR A 282 33.66 -25.89 9.87
CA THR A 282 32.81 -25.60 8.71
C THR A 282 31.33 -25.41 9.05
N ARG A 283 30.92 -25.53 10.32
CA ARG A 283 29.51 -25.47 10.74
C ARG A 283 28.76 -24.26 10.19
N ASN A 284 29.35 -23.07 10.24
CA ASN A 284 28.71 -21.85 9.73
C ASN A 284 28.62 -21.86 8.20
N ALA A 285 29.70 -22.27 7.52
CA ALA A 285 29.72 -22.41 6.06
C ALA A 285 28.70 -23.46 5.58
N ALA A 286 28.44 -24.52 6.36
CA ALA A 286 27.40 -25.50 6.06
C ALA A 286 25.98 -24.90 6.10
N ASN A 287 25.74 -23.93 6.99
CA ASN A 287 24.48 -23.17 7.00
C ASN A 287 24.36 -22.29 5.75
N ASP A 288 25.43 -21.57 5.39
CA ASP A 288 25.46 -20.74 4.16
C ASP A 288 25.28 -21.61 2.91
N LEU A 289 25.86 -22.81 2.88
CA LEU A 289 25.67 -23.77 1.79
C LEU A 289 24.21 -24.21 1.67
N LYS A 290 23.51 -24.39 2.80
CA LYS A 290 22.08 -24.71 2.79
C LYS A 290 21.27 -23.55 2.19
N GLU A 291 21.59 -22.32 2.56
CA GLU A 291 20.94 -21.10 2.05
C GLU A 291 21.17 -20.92 0.54
N ILE A 292 22.44 -20.95 0.09
CA ILE A 292 22.80 -20.91 -1.33
C ILE A 292 22.14 -22.06 -2.09
N GLY A 293 22.03 -23.23 -1.46
CA GLY A 293 21.37 -24.40 -2.02
C GLY A 293 19.86 -24.24 -2.19
N GLN A 294 19.21 -23.46 -1.33
CA GLN A 294 17.79 -23.09 -1.43
C GLN A 294 17.59 -22.07 -2.56
N ILE A 295 18.42 -21.02 -2.59
CA ILE A 295 18.43 -20.01 -3.66
C ILE A 295 18.59 -20.65 -5.03
N TYR A 296 19.62 -21.49 -5.20
CA TYR A 296 19.92 -22.17 -6.46
C TYR A 296 18.77 -23.07 -6.94
N ARG A 297 18.20 -23.87 -6.03
CA ARG A 297 17.24 -24.93 -6.40
C ARG A 297 15.80 -24.44 -6.53
N ASN A 298 15.45 -23.33 -5.90
CA ASN A 298 14.07 -22.86 -5.86
C ASN A 298 13.98 -21.35 -6.06
N ASP A 299 14.44 -20.56 -5.09
CA ASP A 299 14.00 -19.16 -4.94
C ASP A 299 14.31 -18.30 -6.17
N VAL A 300 15.52 -18.42 -6.75
CA VAL A 300 15.89 -17.63 -7.94
C VAL A 300 15.09 -18.05 -9.18
N GLY A 301 14.77 -19.34 -9.31
CA GLY A 301 13.99 -19.86 -10.45
C GLY A 301 12.55 -19.38 -10.38
N GLU A 302 11.91 -19.58 -9.23
CA GLU A 302 10.54 -19.14 -8.99
C GLU A 302 10.38 -17.63 -9.14
N PHE A 303 11.32 -16.85 -8.60
CA PHE A 303 11.30 -15.40 -8.74
C PHE A 303 11.46 -14.97 -10.20
N LEU A 304 12.39 -15.55 -10.95
CA LEU A 304 12.59 -15.22 -12.36
C LEU A 304 11.39 -15.60 -13.23
N ASP A 305 10.70 -16.70 -12.91
CA ASP A 305 9.47 -17.10 -13.57
C ASP A 305 8.35 -16.10 -13.27
N PHE A 306 8.16 -15.72 -12.01
CA PHE A 306 7.24 -14.65 -11.59
C PHE A 306 7.50 -13.33 -12.34
N LEU A 307 8.74 -12.86 -12.35
CA LEU A 307 9.14 -11.62 -13.04
C LEU A 307 8.90 -11.68 -14.56
N SER A 308 8.95 -12.87 -15.16
CA SER A 308 8.77 -13.06 -16.60
C SER A 308 7.32 -13.25 -17.03
N ASP A 309 6.47 -13.72 -16.13
CA ASP A 309 5.05 -13.98 -16.31
C ASP A 309 4.21 -12.71 -16.06
N GLU A 310 4.58 -11.93 -15.05
CA GLU A 310 3.93 -10.68 -14.70
C GLU A 310 4.39 -9.52 -15.60
N ASN A 311 3.46 -8.61 -15.93
CA ASN A 311 3.76 -7.42 -16.72
C ASN A 311 4.49 -6.35 -15.88
N GLY A 312 5.73 -6.65 -15.52
CA GLY A 312 6.61 -5.72 -14.84
C GLY A 312 7.03 -4.56 -15.75
N ARG A 313 6.78 -3.34 -15.30
CA ARG A 313 7.27 -2.15 -16.00
C ARG A 313 8.74 -1.91 -15.66
N SER A 314 9.51 -1.51 -16.67
CA SER A 314 10.88 -1.05 -16.44
C SER A 314 10.86 0.27 -15.63
N PHE A 315 11.99 0.59 -14.98
CA PHE A 315 12.12 1.88 -14.30
C PHE A 315 11.78 3.06 -15.22
N ALA A 316 12.27 3.05 -16.46
CA ALA A 316 11.93 4.08 -17.45
C ALA A 316 10.42 4.21 -17.71
N MET A 317 9.70 3.09 -17.87
CA MET A 317 8.25 3.10 -18.10
C MET A 317 7.45 3.58 -16.88
N LEU A 318 7.92 3.26 -15.68
CA LEU A 318 7.32 3.78 -14.45
C LEU A 318 7.65 5.26 -14.25
N ALA A 319 8.83 5.71 -14.66
CA ALA A 319 9.17 7.13 -14.61
C ALA A 319 8.28 7.96 -15.56
N GLU A 320 7.80 7.39 -16.68
CA GLU A 320 6.90 8.09 -17.62
C GLU A 320 5.52 8.43 -17.02
N ASN A 321 5.06 7.66 -16.03
CA ASN A 321 3.83 7.96 -15.30
C ASN A 321 4.06 8.37 -13.85
N ASP A 322 5.25 8.91 -13.55
CA ASP A 322 5.65 9.33 -12.20
C ASP A 322 5.45 8.22 -11.15
N PHE A 323 5.58 6.95 -11.50
CA PHE A 323 5.39 5.78 -10.63
C PHE A 323 3.95 5.62 -10.09
N GLU A 324 2.96 6.22 -10.76
CA GLU A 324 1.55 6.18 -10.34
C GLU A 324 0.99 4.76 -10.27
N ASP A 325 1.49 3.82 -11.10
CA ASP A 325 1.07 2.41 -11.03
C ASP A 325 1.43 1.76 -9.68
N ILE A 326 2.63 2.06 -9.14
CA ILE A 326 3.07 1.52 -7.84
C ILE A 326 2.19 2.10 -6.73
N VAL A 327 1.97 3.42 -6.74
CA VAL A 327 1.16 4.10 -5.74
C VAL A 327 -0.29 3.62 -5.76
N ASN A 328 -0.88 3.46 -6.94
CA ASN A 328 -2.24 2.95 -7.08
C ASN A 328 -2.37 1.49 -6.64
N TRP A 329 -1.34 0.66 -6.84
CA TRP A 329 -1.35 -0.70 -6.34
C TRP A 329 -1.34 -0.76 -4.82
N ILE A 330 -0.50 0.06 -4.18
CA ILE A 330 -0.41 0.11 -2.70
C ILE A 330 -1.71 0.66 -2.08
N ARG A 331 -2.43 1.54 -2.79
CA ARG A 331 -3.71 2.11 -2.34
C ARG A 331 -4.93 1.20 -2.54
N LYS A 332 -4.80 0.15 -3.35
CA LYS A 332 -5.88 -0.79 -3.66
C LYS A 332 -6.19 -1.66 -2.46
#